data_AF-A0A225WQN8-F1
#
_entry.id   AF-A0A225WQN8-F1
#
_cell.length_a   1.000
_cell.length_b   1.000
_cell.length_c   1.000
_cell.angle_alpha   90.00
_cell.angle_beta   90.00
_cell.angle_gamma   90.00
#
_symmetry.space_group_name_H-M   'P 1'
#
loop_
_entity.id
_entity.type
_entity.pdbx_description
1 polymer ?
#
loop_
_entity_poly.entity_id
_entity_poly.type
_entity_poly.pdbx_seq_one_letter_code
_entity_poly.pdbx_strand_id
1 'polypeptide(L)'
;MEISEYYLIVPRLREFDPPKSERVCAIDPGVRKFATVYDPDGRTFSVKDARTVLKKKFEAVDEMKSMLAQMTNACKARHADQDRTKTSSRLSEHRFRYRLRRRIRFTSRKATRSVNDMHQKLSSWLAANYKQVLLPSFHTEMVRRHSLEAAVDATPETSAAVQKRKIRSPTARAMMAQAHYRFKMLLKYKMERAGGRLVECEEEYTSNTCSGCGVIKINNNLGGSEVFRCGSCQAVFDRDVNAARNIFHKNMGLLL
;
A
#
# COMPACT_ATOMS: atom_id res chain seq x y z
N MET A 1 32.60 16.27 -18.30
CA MET A 1 31.58 16.21 -19.36
C MET A 1 30.50 15.23 -18.92
N GLU A 2 29.36 15.71 -18.41
CA GLU A 2 28.17 14.85 -18.26
C GLU A 2 27.59 14.70 -19.67
N ILE A 3 27.68 13.51 -20.25
CA ILE A 3 27.01 13.21 -21.52
C ILE A 3 25.51 13.19 -21.19
N SER A 4 24.78 14.18 -21.71
CA SER A 4 23.32 14.18 -21.67
C SER A 4 22.82 13.00 -22.49
N GLU A 5 22.31 11.97 -21.82
CA GLU A 5 21.67 10.84 -22.51
C GLU A 5 20.29 11.28 -23.02
N TYR A 6 20.10 11.21 -24.34
CA TYR A 6 18.79 11.42 -24.98
C TYR A 6 18.11 10.07 -25.17
N TYR A 7 16.81 9.99 -24.84
CA TYR A 7 16.01 8.78 -24.98
C TYR A 7 14.91 9.01 -26.02
N LEU A 8 14.84 8.14 -27.03
CA LEU A 8 13.73 8.10 -27.98
C LEU A 8 12.71 7.04 -27.51
N ILE A 9 11.47 7.46 -27.26
CA ILE A 9 10.38 6.55 -26.88
C ILE A 9 9.49 6.34 -28.10
N VAL A 10 9.62 5.19 -28.75
CA VAL A 10 8.80 4.83 -29.92
C VAL A 10 7.72 3.84 -29.49
N PRO A 11 6.44 4.23 -29.46
CA PRO A 11 5.36 3.30 -29.15
C PRO A 11 5.24 2.24 -30.25
N ARG A 12 4.96 0.99 -29.87
CA ARG A 12 4.71 -0.12 -30.78
C ARG A 12 3.51 -0.90 -30.31
N LEU A 13 2.72 -1.37 -31.27
CA LEU A 13 1.72 -2.40 -31.01
C LEU A 13 2.46 -3.69 -30.63
N ARG A 14 1.95 -4.35 -29.59
CA ARG A 14 2.50 -5.60 -29.09
C ARG A 14 1.36 -6.49 -28.65
N GLU A 15 1.39 -7.73 -29.11
CA GLU A 15 0.52 -8.79 -28.63
C GLU A 15 1.09 -9.39 -27.33
N PHE A 16 0.18 -9.84 -26.47
CA PHE A 16 0.52 -10.45 -25.19
C PHE A 16 -0.06 -11.85 -25.14
N ASP A 17 0.71 -12.75 -24.55
CA ASP A 17 0.25 -14.12 -24.33
C ASP A 17 -0.96 -14.11 -23.37
N PRO A 18 -1.98 -14.94 -23.63
CA PRO A 18 -3.09 -15.12 -22.72
C PRO A 18 -2.64 -15.77 -21.40
N PRO A 19 -3.47 -15.75 -20.34
CA PRO A 19 -3.14 -16.39 -19.08
C PRO A 19 -3.03 -17.91 -19.30
N LYS A 20 -2.14 -18.56 -18.56
CA LYS A 20 -1.88 -20.00 -18.67
C LYS A 20 -3.04 -20.88 -18.19
N SER A 21 -4.03 -20.29 -17.52
CA SER A 21 -5.16 -21.03 -16.97
C SER A 21 -6.38 -20.13 -16.80
N GLU A 22 -7.55 -20.76 -16.74
CA GLU A 22 -8.83 -20.11 -16.42
C GLU A 22 -9.03 -19.88 -14.90
N ARG A 23 -7.98 -20.10 -14.10
CA ARG A 23 -8.07 -20.02 -12.64
C ARG A 23 -8.32 -18.61 -12.16
N VAL A 24 -8.86 -18.54 -10.95
CA VAL A 24 -9.20 -17.32 -10.26
C VAL A 24 -8.47 -17.25 -8.92
N CYS A 25 -8.13 -16.04 -8.47
CA CYS A 25 -7.61 -15.86 -7.10
C CYS A 25 -8.15 -14.59 -6.46
N ALA A 26 -8.09 -14.55 -5.13
CA ALA A 26 -8.37 -13.37 -4.33
C ALA A 26 -7.11 -12.88 -3.63
N ILE A 27 -6.96 -11.56 -3.53
CA ILE A 27 -5.82 -10.91 -2.89
C ILE A 27 -6.28 -10.11 -1.69
N ASP A 28 -5.71 -10.41 -0.52
CA ASP A 28 -5.77 -9.57 0.67
C ASP A 28 -4.54 -8.65 0.72
N PRO A 29 -4.67 -7.34 0.48
CA PRO A 29 -3.56 -6.39 0.55
C PRO A 29 -3.25 -6.00 2.00
N GLY A 30 -1.97 -6.03 2.38
CA GLY A 30 -1.57 -5.78 3.76
C GLY A 30 -0.26 -5.01 3.93
N VAL A 31 -0.02 -4.53 5.16
CA VAL A 31 1.20 -3.80 5.52
C VAL A 31 2.35 -4.74 5.88
N ARG A 32 2.04 -5.81 6.62
CA ARG A 32 3.06 -6.77 7.07
C ARG A 32 3.48 -7.68 5.94
N LYS A 33 2.49 -8.32 5.32
CA LYS A 33 2.59 -9.03 4.06
C LYS A 33 1.94 -8.12 3.03
N PHE A 34 2.68 -7.75 1.98
CA PHE A 34 2.20 -6.82 0.96
C PHE A 34 0.89 -7.29 0.32
N ALA A 35 0.82 -8.58 0.02
CA ALA A 35 -0.35 -9.24 -0.54
C ALA A 35 -0.34 -10.69 -0.07
N THR A 36 -1.50 -11.20 0.33
CA THR A 36 -1.77 -12.63 0.50
C THR A 36 -2.73 -13.06 -0.59
N VAL A 37 -2.31 -14.02 -1.40
CA VAL A 37 -3.07 -14.56 -2.52
C VAL A 37 -3.69 -15.88 -2.09
N TYR A 38 -5.00 -16.00 -2.25
CA TYR A 38 -5.75 -17.23 -2.07
C TYR A 38 -6.30 -17.69 -3.42
N ASP A 39 -6.07 -18.97 -3.71
CA ASP A 39 -6.46 -19.64 -4.94
C ASP A 39 -7.18 -20.94 -4.53
N PRO A 40 -8.47 -21.09 -4.83
CA PRO A 40 -9.26 -22.24 -4.38
C PRO A 40 -8.74 -23.56 -4.96
N ASP A 41 -8.18 -23.53 -6.16
CA ASP A 41 -7.74 -24.71 -6.90
C ASP A 41 -6.22 -24.94 -6.79
N GLY A 42 -5.54 -24.24 -5.89
CA GLY A 42 -4.12 -24.50 -5.65
C GLY A 42 -3.46 -23.62 -4.61
N ARG A 43 -2.51 -22.78 -5.01
CA ARG A 43 -1.51 -22.27 -4.05
C ARG A 43 -1.96 -20.98 -3.38
N THR A 44 -2.08 -21.06 -2.06
CA THR A 44 -2.14 -19.88 -1.20
C THR A 44 -0.71 -19.45 -0.81
N PHE A 45 -0.37 -18.18 -0.99
CA PHE A 45 0.95 -17.65 -0.62
C PHE A 45 0.89 -16.17 -0.25
N SER A 46 1.96 -15.66 0.40
CA SER A 46 2.05 -14.25 0.78
C SER A 46 3.39 -13.64 0.39
N VAL A 47 3.38 -12.35 0.02
CA VAL A 47 4.58 -11.58 -0.34
C VAL A 47 5.05 -10.77 0.86
N LYS A 48 6.17 -11.18 1.49
CA LYS A 48 6.67 -10.63 2.77
C LYS A 48 7.78 -9.57 2.63
N ASP A 49 8.59 -9.64 1.58
CA ASP A 49 9.88 -8.94 1.53
C ASP A 49 9.79 -7.42 1.32
N ALA A 50 8.59 -6.92 1.01
CA ALA A 50 8.36 -5.48 0.82
C ALA A 50 8.81 -4.70 2.08
N ARG A 51 8.35 -5.11 3.26
CA ARG A 51 8.51 -4.30 4.46
C ARG A 51 9.95 -4.33 4.99
N THR A 52 10.58 -5.50 5.05
CA THR A 52 11.92 -5.67 5.64
C THR A 52 12.99 -4.95 4.84
N VAL A 53 12.95 -5.06 3.51
CA VAL A 53 13.91 -4.40 2.60
C VAL A 53 13.70 -2.89 2.59
N LEU A 54 12.45 -2.44 2.66
CA LEU A 54 12.13 -1.02 2.55
C LEU A 54 12.25 -0.26 3.88
N LYS A 55 11.99 -0.92 5.02
CA LYS A 55 11.95 -0.29 6.36
C LYS A 55 13.21 0.53 6.64
N LYS A 56 14.41 -0.08 6.48
CA LYS A 56 15.69 0.62 6.69
C LYS A 56 15.85 1.86 5.80
N LYS A 57 15.35 1.82 4.56
CA LYS A 57 15.44 2.96 3.64
C LYS A 57 14.45 4.07 4.02
N PHE A 58 13.24 3.70 4.45
CA PHE A 58 12.25 4.67 4.90
C PHE A 58 12.66 5.35 6.19
N GLU A 59 13.18 4.59 7.16
CA GLU A 59 13.71 5.14 8.42
C GLU A 59 14.83 6.15 8.16
N ALA A 60 15.81 5.80 7.31
CA ALA A 60 16.88 6.71 6.93
C ALA A 60 16.36 7.98 6.22
N VAL A 61 15.33 7.85 5.37
CA VAL A 61 14.70 9.00 4.71
C VAL A 61 13.98 9.90 5.70
N ASP A 62 13.25 9.33 6.66
CA ASP A 62 12.53 10.07 7.68
C ASP A 62 13.49 10.81 8.61
N GLU A 63 14.59 10.18 9.03
CA GLU A 63 15.65 10.80 9.83
C GLU A 63 16.28 12.00 9.09
N MET A 64 16.69 11.82 7.83
CA MET A 64 17.25 12.90 7.02
C MET A 64 16.24 14.04 6.79
N LYS A 65 14.95 13.74 6.62
CA LYS A 65 13.89 14.76 6.51
C LYS A 65 13.69 15.51 7.82
N SER A 66 13.74 14.83 8.95
CA SER A 66 13.65 15.43 10.29
C SER A 66 14.79 16.42 10.51
N MET A 67 16.03 16.00 10.23
CA MET A 67 17.21 16.87 10.29
C MET A 67 17.05 18.10 9.39
N LEU A 68 16.61 17.92 8.14
CA LEU A 68 16.36 19.04 7.21
C LEU A 68 15.28 20.00 7.73
N ALA A 69 14.24 19.49 8.39
CA ALA A 69 13.18 20.31 8.97
C ALA A 69 13.70 21.14 10.15
N GLN A 70 14.47 20.55 11.06
CA GLN A 70 15.10 21.24 12.19
C GLN A 70 16.00 22.39 11.70
N MET A 71 16.87 22.13 10.72
CA MET A 71 17.72 23.17 10.11
C MET A 71 16.90 24.28 9.43
N THR A 72 15.76 23.91 8.82
CA THR A 72 14.85 24.89 8.20
C THR A 72 14.21 25.80 9.24
N ASN A 73 13.76 25.22 10.36
CA ASN A 73 13.17 25.99 11.46
C ASN A 73 14.20 26.90 12.13
N ALA A 74 15.41 26.41 12.39
CA ALA A 74 16.50 27.22 12.94
C ALA A 74 16.92 28.37 12.00
N CYS A 75 16.86 28.16 10.68
CA CYS A 75 17.07 29.23 9.69
C CYS A 75 15.95 30.27 9.73
N LYS A 76 14.68 29.85 9.79
CA LYS A 76 13.53 30.77 9.91
C LYS A 76 13.58 31.62 11.18
N ALA A 77 13.96 31.03 12.32
CA ALA A 77 14.10 31.74 13.58
C ALA A 77 15.15 32.86 13.50
N ARG A 78 16.31 32.60 12.88
CA ARG A 78 17.36 33.61 12.65
C ARG A 78 16.93 34.75 11.72
N HIS A 79 16.06 34.48 10.75
CA HIS A 79 15.55 35.52 9.85
C HIS A 79 14.51 36.44 10.52
N ALA A 80 13.85 35.99 11.59
CA ALA A 80 12.96 36.83 12.37
C ALA A 80 13.73 37.92 13.15
N ASP A 81 14.99 37.63 13.53
CA ASP A 81 15.85 38.49 14.35
C ASP A 81 16.62 39.56 13.54
N GLN A 82 16.38 39.68 12.22
CA GLN A 82 17.02 40.62 11.28
C GLN A 82 18.58 40.68 11.29
N ASP A 83 19.28 39.75 11.95
CA ASP A 83 20.75 39.71 11.95
C ASP A 83 21.31 39.28 10.57
N ARG A 84 21.86 40.27 9.84
CA ARG A 84 22.33 40.16 8.45
C ARG A 84 23.84 40.01 8.30
N THR A 85 24.55 39.43 9.26
CA THR A 85 25.98 39.13 9.08
C THR A 85 26.21 37.94 8.12
N LYS A 86 26.91 38.16 6.99
CA LYS A 86 27.31 37.09 6.04
C LYS A 86 28.55 36.35 6.57
N THR A 87 28.34 35.27 7.31
CA THR A 87 29.41 34.43 7.86
C THR A 87 29.67 33.19 6.98
N SER A 88 30.92 32.67 6.96
CA SER A 88 31.30 31.46 6.19
C SER A 88 30.48 30.21 6.58
N SER A 89 29.97 30.19 7.83
CA SER A 89 29.07 29.16 8.36
C SER A 89 27.73 29.06 7.61
N ARG A 90 27.22 30.16 7.02
CA ARG A 90 25.97 30.13 6.22
C ARG A 90 26.17 29.38 4.90
N LEU A 91 27.35 29.50 4.28
CA LEU A 91 27.70 28.79 3.04
C LEU A 91 27.87 27.28 3.27
N SER A 92 28.50 26.89 4.40
CA SER A 92 28.64 25.48 4.77
C SER A 92 27.29 24.84 5.12
N GLU A 93 26.40 25.56 5.83
CA GLU A 93 25.04 25.11 6.13
C GLU A 93 24.20 24.92 4.85
N HIS A 94 24.26 25.87 3.91
CA HIS A 94 23.58 25.76 2.62
C HIS A 94 24.07 24.54 1.82
N ARG A 95 25.40 24.34 1.75
CA ARG A 95 26.01 23.19 1.06
C ARG A 95 25.61 21.87 1.71
N PHE A 96 25.55 21.82 3.04
CA PHE A 96 25.09 20.64 3.79
C PHE A 96 23.63 20.31 3.47
N ARG A 97 22.72 21.29 3.52
CA ARG A 97 21.30 21.12 3.18
C ARG A 97 21.11 20.63 1.74
N TYR A 98 21.90 21.15 0.80
CA TYR A 98 21.90 20.67 -0.59
C TYR A 98 22.30 19.19 -0.69
N ARG A 99 23.42 18.79 -0.04
CA ARG A 99 23.88 17.40 0.01
C ARG A 99 22.84 16.48 0.66
N LEU A 100 22.22 16.92 1.76
CA LEU A 100 21.17 16.19 2.46
C LEU A 100 19.93 15.98 1.56
N ARG A 101 19.45 17.03 0.88
CA ARG A 101 18.35 16.91 -0.10
C ARG A 101 18.69 15.94 -1.24
N ARG A 102 19.92 15.98 -1.75
CA ARG A 102 20.40 15.05 -2.79
C ARG A 102 20.38 13.61 -2.28
N ARG A 103 20.82 13.37 -1.04
CA ARG A 103 20.80 12.04 -0.41
C ARG A 103 19.39 11.53 -0.16
N ILE A 104 18.48 12.38 0.35
CA ILE A 104 17.05 12.06 0.51
C ILE A 104 16.46 11.61 -0.82
N ARG A 105 16.68 12.39 -1.89
CA ARG A 105 16.17 12.07 -3.24
C ARG A 105 16.70 10.73 -3.74
N PHE A 106 17.99 10.48 -3.59
CA PHE A 106 18.62 9.23 -4.04
C PHE A 106 18.11 8.00 -3.26
N THR A 107 18.05 8.08 -1.93
CA THR A 107 17.54 6.98 -1.09
C THR A 107 16.06 6.72 -1.34
N SER A 108 15.25 7.77 -1.50
CA SER A 108 13.84 7.65 -1.85
C SER A 108 13.65 6.97 -3.20
N ARG A 109 14.43 7.38 -4.24
CA ARG A 109 14.42 6.72 -5.55
C ARG A 109 14.77 5.23 -5.46
N LYS A 110 15.74 4.85 -4.63
CA LYS A 110 16.07 3.43 -4.40
C LYS A 110 14.90 2.67 -3.81
N ALA A 111 14.24 3.21 -2.77
CA ALA A 111 13.06 2.58 -2.18
C ALA A 111 11.92 2.43 -3.20
N THR A 112 11.63 3.49 -3.97
CA THR A 112 10.61 3.45 -5.03
C THR A 112 10.94 2.43 -6.12
N ARG A 113 12.20 2.29 -6.51
CA ARG A 113 12.63 1.27 -7.49
C ARG A 113 12.40 -0.14 -6.96
N SER A 114 12.71 -0.41 -5.69
CA SER A 114 12.45 -1.72 -5.07
C SER A 114 10.95 -2.04 -5.01
N VAL A 115 10.10 -1.06 -4.64
CA VAL A 115 8.63 -1.21 -4.67
C VAL A 115 8.16 -1.49 -6.10
N ASN A 116 8.65 -0.72 -7.08
CA ASN A 116 8.27 -0.90 -8.48
C ASN A 116 8.67 -2.28 -9.01
N ASP A 117 9.88 -2.76 -8.70
CA ASP A 117 10.36 -4.09 -9.11
C ASP A 117 9.46 -5.20 -8.57
N MET A 118 9.13 -5.15 -7.27
CA MET A 118 8.18 -6.08 -6.65
C MET A 118 6.81 -6.01 -7.33
N HIS A 119 6.27 -4.82 -7.56
CA HIS A 119 4.99 -4.65 -8.24
C HIS A 119 5.03 -5.25 -9.66
N GLN A 120 6.11 -5.02 -10.40
CA GLN A 120 6.27 -5.55 -11.75
C GLN A 120 6.30 -7.09 -11.73
N LYS A 121 7.09 -7.69 -10.86
CA LYS A 121 7.20 -9.15 -10.73
C LYS A 121 5.88 -9.80 -10.34
N LEU A 122 5.24 -9.31 -9.28
CA LEU A 122 3.99 -9.88 -8.79
C LEU A 122 2.85 -9.69 -9.80
N SER A 123 2.68 -8.50 -10.37
CA SER A 123 1.62 -8.25 -11.36
C SER A 123 1.81 -9.04 -12.66
N SER A 124 3.05 -9.19 -13.14
CA SER A 124 3.33 -10.05 -14.30
C SER A 124 3.02 -11.51 -13.99
N TRP A 125 3.40 -11.99 -12.82
CA TRP A 125 3.12 -13.37 -12.42
C TRP A 125 1.62 -13.61 -12.29
N LEU A 126 0.86 -12.71 -11.65
CA LEU A 126 -0.59 -12.85 -11.54
C LEU A 126 -1.28 -12.89 -12.91
N ALA A 127 -0.95 -11.94 -13.79
CA ALA A 127 -1.52 -11.87 -15.14
C ALA A 127 -1.18 -13.08 -16.02
N ALA A 128 -0.02 -13.70 -15.80
CA ALA A 128 0.36 -14.89 -16.54
C ALA A 128 -0.32 -16.17 -16.03
N ASN A 129 -0.78 -16.23 -14.78
CA ASN A 129 -1.28 -17.46 -14.17
C ASN A 129 -2.80 -17.47 -13.96
N TYR A 130 -3.44 -16.32 -13.83
CA TYR A 130 -4.87 -16.21 -13.51
C TYR A 130 -5.65 -15.51 -14.60
N LYS A 131 -6.86 -16.00 -14.86
CA LYS A 131 -7.83 -15.33 -15.71
C LYS A 131 -8.48 -14.17 -15.00
N GLN A 132 -8.84 -14.36 -13.73
CA GLN A 132 -9.50 -13.33 -12.93
C GLN A 132 -8.84 -13.19 -11.57
N VAL A 133 -8.68 -11.94 -11.13
CA VAL A 133 -8.13 -11.61 -9.81
C VAL A 133 -9.12 -10.73 -9.07
N LEU A 134 -9.57 -11.16 -7.90
CA LEU A 134 -10.34 -10.36 -6.96
C LEU A 134 -9.39 -9.53 -6.11
N LEU A 135 -9.61 -8.21 -6.08
CA LEU A 135 -8.84 -7.30 -5.26
C LEU A 135 -9.80 -6.29 -4.59
N PRO A 136 -9.72 -6.13 -3.26
CA PRO A 136 -10.49 -5.10 -2.57
C PRO A 136 -10.28 -3.70 -3.15
N SER A 137 -11.36 -2.92 -3.17
CA SER A 137 -11.29 -1.50 -3.51
C SER A 137 -10.47 -0.76 -2.44
N PHE A 138 -9.43 -0.05 -2.86
CA PHE A 138 -8.72 0.86 -1.97
C PHE A 138 -9.52 2.16 -1.86
N HIS A 139 -10.39 2.29 -0.86
CA HIS A 139 -10.99 3.59 -0.55
C HIS A 139 -9.88 4.55 -0.13
N THR A 140 -9.55 5.50 -1.01
CA THR A 140 -8.49 6.51 -0.78
C THR A 140 -8.75 7.39 0.45
N GLU A 141 -9.97 7.36 0.99
CA GLU A 141 -10.35 7.99 2.25
C GLU A 141 -9.64 7.42 3.47
N MET A 142 -9.28 6.13 3.48
CA MET A 142 -8.61 5.51 4.64
C MET A 142 -7.24 6.11 4.95
N VAL A 143 -6.66 6.87 4.01
CA VAL A 143 -5.32 7.47 4.10
C VAL A 143 -5.37 9.01 4.11
N ARG A 144 -6.49 9.64 3.75
CA ARG A 144 -6.65 11.09 3.86
C ARG A 144 -7.04 11.47 5.28
N ARG A 145 -6.32 12.45 5.86
CA ARG A 145 -6.81 13.19 7.02
C ARG A 145 -8.20 13.71 6.65
N HIS A 146 -9.21 13.35 7.44
CA HIS A 146 -10.52 13.99 7.53
C HIS A 146 -10.94 14.81 6.29
N SER A 147 -11.73 14.23 5.39
CA SER A 147 -12.86 15.00 4.86
C SER A 147 -13.95 14.88 5.92
N LEU A 148 -14.21 15.96 6.64
CA LEU A 148 -15.51 16.16 7.28
C LEU A 148 -16.50 16.29 6.14
N GLU A 149 -17.14 15.19 5.75
CA GLU A 149 -18.39 15.31 5.01
C GLU A 149 -19.46 15.58 6.06
N ALA A 150 -19.83 16.86 6.18
CA ALA A 150 -21.07 17.21 6.85
C ALA A 150 -22.19 16.51 6.07
N ALA A 151 -22.91 15.59 6.72
CA ALA A 151 -24.19 15.14 6.21
C ALA A 151 -25.05 16.40 6.02
N VAL A 152 -25.47 16.66 4.78
CA VAL A 152 -26.11 17.92 4.40
C VAL A 152 -27.52 18.03 5.02
N ASP A 153 -28.12 16.96 5.54
CA ASP A 153 -29.45 17.01 6.14
C ASP A 153 -29.61 16.01 7.30
N ALA A 154 -29.28 16.39 8.53
CA ALA A 154 -29.74 15.65 9.71
C ALA A 154 -29.92 16.57 10.93
N THR A 155 -31.10 16.46 11.53
CA THR A 155 -31.58 17.13 12.74
C THR A 155 -30.75 16.79 14.00
N PRO A 156 -30.85 17.59 15.09
CA PRO A 156 -29.85 17.62 16.17
C PRO A 156 -29.74 16.37 17.04
N GLU A 157 -30.59 15.35 16.89
CA GLU A 157 -30.78 14.33 17.95
C GLU A 157 -30.25 12.92 17.64
N THR A 158 -29.67 12.66 16.47
CA THR A 158 -28.98 11.38 16.21
C THR A 158 -27.65 11.55 15.49
N SER A 159 -26.69 12.21 16.15
CA SER A 159 -25.29 12.26 15.70
C SER A 159 -24.52 11.00 16.15
N ALA A 160 -24.90 9.83 15.63
CA ALA A 160 -24.02 8.67 15.70
C ALA A 160 -22.89 8.87 14.68
N ALA A 161 -21.85 9.60 15.09
CA ALA A 161 -20.62 9.74 14.32
C ALA A 161 -20.04 8.34 14.04
N VAL A 162 -20.13 7.88 12.80
CA VAL A 162 -19.44 6.67 12.36
C VAL A 162 -17.94 6.94 12.48
N GLN A 163 -17.33 6.48 13.58
CA GLN A 163 -15.89 6.57 13.79
C GLN A 163 -15.20 5.65 12.78
N LYS A 164 -14.90 6.16 11.58
CA LYS A 164 -14.00 5.48 10.64
C LYS A 164 -12.67 5.22 11.35
N ARG A 165 -12.26 3.95 11.41
CA ARG A 165 -11.11 3.44 12.16
C ARG A 165 -9.83 4.18 11.72
N LYS A 166 -9.25 4.98 12.61
CA LYS A 166 -7.98 5.69 12.37
C LYS A 166 -6.84 4.68 12.26
N ILE A 167 -6.31 4.48 11.05
CA ILE A 167 -5.06 3.73 10.88
C ILE A 167 -3.96 4.49 11.65
N ARG A 168 -3.30 3.82 12.60
CA ARG A 168 -2.21 4.42 13.39
C ARG A 168 -1.15 4.98 12.44
N SER A 169 -0.60 6.16 12.76
CA SER A 169 0.33 6.88 11.87
C SER A 169 1.50 6.08 11.30
N PRO A 170 2.07 5.05 11.97
CA PRO A 170 3.10 4.21 11.36
C PRO A 170 2.56 3.22 10.32
N THR A 171 1.35 2.69 10.53
CA THR A 171 0.71 1.74 9.61
C THR A 171 0.24 2.46 8.35
N ALA A 172 -0.37 3.64 8.48
CA ALA A 172 -0.77 4.47 7.36
C ALA A 172 0.46 4.90 6.52
N ARG A 173 1.56 5.26 7.19
CA ARG A 173 2.84 5.55 6.51
C ARG A 173 3.35 4.34 5.73
N ALA A 174 3.37 3.15 6.33
CA ALA A 174 3.83 1.95 5.66
C ALA A 174 2.96 1.59 4.44
N MET A 175 1.63 1.72 4.52
CA MET A 175 0.73 1.56 3.38
C MET A 175 1.05 2.53 2.24
N MET A 176 1.25 3.82 2.55
CA MET A 176 1.66 4.81 1.56
C MET A 176 3.01 4.46 0.92
N ALA A 177 3.95 3.97 1.73
CA ALA A 177 5.28 3.58 1.28
C ALA A 177 5.26 2.40 0.29
N GLN A 178 4.32 1.46 0.49
CA GLN A 178 4.12 0.29 -0.39
C GLN A 178 3.28 0.61 -1.63
N ALA A 179 2.59 1.75 -1.68
CA ALA A 179 1.89 2.24 -2.86
C ALA A 179 0.90 1.23 -3.49
N HIS A 180 0.05 0.60 -2.67
CA HIS A 180 -0.93 -0.41 -3.11
C HIS A 180 -1.83 0.05 -4.25
N TYR A 181 -2.25 1.31 -4.28
CA TYR A 181 -3.02 1.85 -5.41
C TYR A 181 -2.25 1.78 -6.73
N ARG A 182 -0.94 2.08 -6.72
CA ARG A 182 -0.09 1.95 -7.90
C ARG A 182 0.06 0.49 -8.34
N PHE A 183 0.08 -0.43 -7.38
CA PHE A 183 0.02 -1.86 -7.69
C PHE A 183 -1.30 -2.25 -8.33
N LYS A 184 -2.45 -1.82 -7.80
CA LYS A 184 -3.78 -2.02 -8.41
C LYS A 184 -3.78 -1.61 -9.88
N MET A 185 -3.37 -0.37 -10.16
CA MET A 185 -3.36 0.15 -11.52
C MET A 185 -2.44 -0.65 -12.46
N LEU A 186 -1.26 -1.04 -11.97
CA LEU A 186 -0.34 -1.87 -12.76
C LEU A 186 -0.90 -3.27 -13.00
N LEU A 187 -1.51 -3.88 -11.99
CA LEU A 187 -2.14 -5.19 -12.09
C LEU A 187 -3.30 -5.15 -13.08
N LYS A 188 -4.21 -4.16 -12.98
CA LYS A 188 -5.31 -3.95 -13.92
C LYS A 188 -4.81 -3.92 -15.36
N TYR A 189 -3.83 -3.06 -15.63
CA TYR A 189 -3.19 -2.94 -16.95
C TYR A 189 -2.62 -4.27 -17.47
N LYS A 190 -1.98 -5.06 -16.61
CA LYS A 190 -1.40 -6.35 -17.01
C LYS A 190 -2.41 -7.47 -17.16
N MET A 191 -3.48 -7.47 -16.38
CA MET A 191 -4.58 -8.42 -16.57
C MET A 191 -5.26 -8.14 -17.91
N GLU A 192 -5.66 -6.88 -18.16
CA GLU A 192 -6.36 -6.48 -19.38
C GLU A 192 -5.56 -6.79 -20.64
N ARG A 193 -4.26 -6.47 -20.66
CA ARG A 193 -3.43 -6.73 -21.84
C ARG A 193 -3.27 -8.22 -22.16
N ALA A 194 -3.32 -9.08 -21.15
CA ALA A 194 -3.25 -10.53 -21.31
C ALA A 194 -4.64 -11.13 -21.60
N GLY A 195 -5.71 -10.33 -21.68
CA GLY A 195 -7.08 -10.86 -21.83
C GLY A 195 -7.65 -11.50 -20.55
N GLY A 196 -7.06 -11.18 -19.38
CA GLY A 196 -7.62 -11.46 -18.06
C GLY A 196 -8.35 -10.24 -17.48
N ARG A 197 -8.90 -10.39 -16.28
CA ARG A 197 -9.71 -9.36 -15.63
C ARG A 197 -9.31 -9.14 -14.17
N LEU A 198 -9.09 -7.89 -13.79
CA LEU A 198 -9.06 -7.48 -12.38
C LEU A 198 -10.48 -7.09 -11.96
N VAL A 199 -11.00 -7.75 -10.92
CA VAL A 199 -12.32 -7.50 -10.37
C VAL A 199 -12.16 -6.79 -9.03
N GLU A 200 -12.58 -5.52 -8.99
CA GLU A 200 -12.63 -4.77 -7.73
C GLU A 200 -13.83 -5.25 -6.91
N CYS A 201 -13.61 -5.46 -5.61
CA CYS A 201 -14.60 -6.05 -4.73
C CYS A 201 -14.63 -5.42 -3.34
N GLU A 202 -15.65 -5.73 -2.55
CA GLU A 202 -15.77 -5.22 -1.19
C GLU A 202 -15.06 -6.13 -0.18
N GLU A 203 -14.42 -5.53 0.83
CA GLU A 203 -13.67 -6.24 1.88
C GLU A 203 -14.31 -6.19 3.28
N GLU A 204 -15.53 -5.70 3.41
CA GLU A 204 -16.15 -5.52 4.73
C GLU A 204 -16.20 -6.83 5.54
N TYR A 205 -15.80 -6.74 6.82
CA TYR A 205 -15.77 -7.83 7.81
C TYR A 205 -14.89 -9.04 7.48
N THR A 206 -14.18 -9.05 6.35
CA THR A 206 -13.34 -10.18 5.90
C THR A 206 -12.26 -10.59 6.91
N SER A 207 -11.71 -9.64 7.67
CA SER A 207 -10.67 -9.92 8.67
C SER A 207 -11.19 -10.44 10.02
N ASN A 208 -12.50 -10.45 10.25
CA ASN A 208 -13.14 -10.85 11.53
C ASN A 208 -14.04 -12.08 11.40
N THR A 209 -14.38 -12.46 10.16
CA THR A 209 -15.21 -13.61 9.85
C THR A 209 -14.37 -14.88 9.79
N CYS A 210 -14.85 -15.99 10.33
CA CYS A 210 -14.20 -17.28 10.15
C CYS A 210 -14.49 -17.84 8.75
N SER A 211 -13.45 -18.08 7.94
CA SER A 211 -13.60 -18.69 6.61
C SER A 211 -14.14 -20.13 6.62
N GLY A 212 -14.07 -20.83 7.75
CA GLY A 212 -14.55 -22.21 7.87
C GLY A 212 -16.03 -22.34 8.27
N CYS A 213 -16.56 -21.43 9.09
CA CYS A 213 -17.94 -21.54 9.62
C CYS A 213 -18.78 -20.27 9.46
N GLY A 214 -18.24 -19.20 8.88
CA GLY A 214 -18.97 -17.94 8.64
C GLY A 214 -19.24 -17.09 9.88
N VAL A 215 -18.93 -17.57 11.09
CA VAL A 215 -19.17 -16.80 12.32
C VAL A 215 -18.28 -15.56 12.38
N ILE A 216 -18.90 -14.41 12.62
CA ILE A 216 -18.24 -13.12 12.81
C ILE A 216 -17.85 -12.98 14.28
N LYS A 217 -16.57 -12.64 14.54
CA LYS A 217 -16.15 -12.26 15.89
C LYS A 217 -16.59 -10.84 16.24
N ILE A 218 -17.52 -10.72 17.19
CA ILE A 218 -18.10 -9.44 17.64
C ILE A 218 -17.16 -8.69 18.62
N ASN A 219 -16.45 -9.39 19.51
CA ASN A 219 -15.52 -8.78 20.48
C ASN A 219 -14.09 -8.68 19.93
N ASN A 220 -13.81 -7.55 19.27
CA ASN A 220 -12.81 -7.50 18.22
C ASN A 220 -11.48 -6.84 18.62
N ASN A 221 -10.87 -7.29 19.72
CA ASN A 221 -9.50 -6.91 20.09
C ASN A 221 -8.46 -7.84 19.43
N LEU A 222 -8.62 -8.13 18.13
CA LEU A 222 -7.67 -8.94 17.34
C LEU A 222 -6.24 -8.36 17.35
N GLY A 223 -6.13 -7.06 17.61
CA GLY A 223 -4.86 -6.35 17.74
C GLY A 223 -3.92 -6.67 16.59
N GLY A 224 -2.67 -6.95 16.95
CA GLY A 224 -1.61 -7.32 16.02
C GLY A 224 -1.45 -8.83 15.80
N SER A 225 -2.40 -9.69 16.18
CA SER A 225 -2.25 -11.15 16.01
C SER A 225 -2.16 -11.54 14.53
N GLU A 226 -1.24 -12.45 14.20
CA GLU A 226 -1.12 -13.09 12.88
C GLU A 226 -1.98 -14.35 12.77
N VAL A 227 -2.49 -14.85 13.90
CA VAL A 227 -3.31 -16.06 13.96
C VAL A 227 -4.76 -15.69 14.25
N PHE A 228 -5.67 -16.24 13.44
CA PHE A 228 -7.11 -16.22 13.67
C PHE A 228 -7.52 -17.53 14.33
N ARG A 229 -8.21 -17.44 15.48
CA ARG A 229 -8.80 -18.61 16.17
C ARG A 229 -10.30 -18.45 16.24
N CYS A 230 -11.06 -19.36 15.67
CA CYS A 230 -12.52 -19.31 15.76
C CYS A 230 -13.01 -19.83 17.12
N GLY A 231 -13.89 -19.10 17.81
CA GLY A 231 -14.50 -19.58 19.05
C GLY A 231 -15.64 -20.58 18.85
N SER A 232 -16.24 -20.61 17.65
CA SER A 232 -17.34 -21.51 17.31
C SER A 232 -16.83 -22.87 16.80
N CYS A 233 -16.10 -22.89 15.68
CA CYS A 233 -15.61 -24.14 15.09
C CYS A 233 -14.18 -24.54 15.50
N GLN A 234 -13.54 -23.81 16.43
CA GLN A 234 -12.17 -24.05 16.90
C GLN A 234 -11.06 -24.00 15.82
N ALA A 235 -11.41 -23.66 14.58
CA ALA A 235 -10.43 -23.58 13.50
C ALA A 235 -9.37 -22.50 13.75
N VAL A 236 -8.13 -22.81 13.36
CA VAL A 236 -6.97 -21.93 13.49
C VAL A 236 -6.39 -21.67 12.11
N PHE A 237 -6.32 -20.40 11.72
CA PHE A 237 -5.82 -19.97 10.42
C PHE A 237 -4.78 -18.87 10.57
N ASP A 238 -3.89 -18.74 9.57
CA ASP A 238 -3.21 -17.47 9.35
C ASP A 238 -4.27 -16.41 9.01
N ARG A 239 -4.16 -15.24 9.66
CA ARG A 239 -5.19 -14.20 9.58
C ARG A 239 -5.32 -13.62 8.17
N ASP A 240 -4.22 -13.39 7.48
CA ASP A 240 -4.23 -12.80 6.13
C ASP A 240 -4.77 -13.84 5.13
N VAL A 241 -4.47 -15.13 5.34
CA VAL A 241 -5.07 -16.22 4.55
C VAL A 241 -6.58 -16.33 4.78
N ASN A 242 -7.02 -16.23 6.03
CA ASN A 242 -8.45 -16.22 6.35
C ASN A 242 -9.17 -15.03 5.70
N ALA A 243 -8.54 -13.84 5.71
CA ALA A 243 -9.07 -12.66 5.02
C ALA A 243 -9.16 -12.87 3.51
N ALA A 244 -8.10 -13.36 2.86
CA ALA A 244 -8.09 -13.66 1.43
C ALA A 244 -9.16 -14.68 1.01
N ARG A 245 -9.39 -15.72 1.84
CA ARG A 245 -10.49 -16.67 1.65
C ARG A 245 -11.86 -16.02 1.75
N ASN A 246 -12.07 -15.17 2.75
CA ASN A 246 -13.34 -14.47 2.90
C ASN A 246 -13.61 -13.50 1.74
N ILE A 247 -12.58 -12.81 1.24
CA ILE A 247 -12.69 -11.98 0.02
C ILE A 247 -13.16 -12.85 -1.14
N PHE A 248 -12.57 -14.03 -1.33
CA PHE A 248 -12.99 -14.96 -2.38
C PHE A 248 -14.45 -15.39 -2.21
N HIS A 249 -14.82 -15.92 -1.04
CA HIS A 249 -16.17 -16.45 -0.81
C HIS A 249 -17.25 -15.37 -0.94
N LYS A 250 -17.02 -14.16 -0.44
CA LYS A 250 -17.99 -13.05 -0.51
C LYS A 250 -18.22 -12.59 -1.95
N ASN A 251 -17.18 -12.66 -2.79
CA ASN A 251 -17.18 -12.03 -4.11
C ASN A 251 -17.12 -13.03 -5.26
N MET A 252 -17.31 -14.32 -4.99
CA MET A 252 -17.30 -15.36 -6.02
C MET A 252 -18.36 -15.13 -7.09
N GLY A 253 -19.50 -14.53 -6.74
CA GLY A 253 -20.56 -14.16 -7.70
C GLY A 253 -20.19 -13.02 -8.65
N LEU A 254 -19.06 -12.32 -8.44
CA LEU A 254 -18.55 -11.32 -9.38
C LEU A 254 -17.68 -11.94 -10.47
N LEU A 255 -17.26 -13.20 -10.30
CA LEU A 255 -16.44 -13.92 -11.27
C LEU A 255 -17.33 -14.39 -12.44
N LEU A 256 -16.77 -14.31 -13.65
CA LEU A 256 -17.39 -14.85 -14.88
C LEU A 256 -17.15 -16.36 -14.99
#